data_AF-A0ABD4QXF3-F1
#
_entry.id   AF-A0ABD4QXF3-F1
#
_cell.length_a   1.000
_cell.length_b   1.000
_cell.length_c   1.000
_cell.angle_alpha   90.00
_cell.angle_beta   90.00
_cell.angle_gamma   90.00
#
_symmetry.space_group_name_H-M   'P 1'
#
loop_
_entity.id
_entity.type
_entity.pdbx_description
1 polymer ?
#
loop_
_entity_poly.entity_id
_entity_poly.type
_entity_poly.pdbx_seq_one_letter_code
_entity_poly.pdbx_strand_id
1 'polypeptide(L)'
;MAVTLTQLRAMVTPQGVSDSLEEQIYQSLTYNDGNSAQTACQSAARWCYAYLGQKNALARFYSDDDNEVLTEAMTQMAIYELGEISEFDFDDRKDEAIALINSLLGLNNGADSGAQYTGAAIARDKESHIIVPYRSASHRRYR
;
A
#
# COMPACT_ATOMS: atom_id res chain seq x y z
N MET A 1 -12.09 -4.48 12.58
CA MET A 1 -13.38 -4.20 11.91
C MET A 1 -13.09 -4.19 10.41
N ALA A 2 -13.98 -4.69 9.56
CA ALA A 2 -13.75 -4.61 8.11
C ALA A 2 -13.69 -3.14 7.67
N VAL A 3 -12.78 -2.82 6.76
CA VAL A 3 -12.61 -1.44 6.27
C VAL A 3 -13.79 -1.07 5.38
N THR A 4 -14.34 0.11 5.60
CA THR A 4 -15.46 0.65 4.82
C THR A 4 -15.02 1.86 3.99
N LEU A 5 -15.72 2.13 2.89
CA LEU A 5 -15.47 3.35 2.11
C LEU A 5 -15.60 4.63 2.96
N THR A 6 -16.52 4.65 3.92
CA THR A 6 -16.69 5.79 4.84
C THR A 6 -15.45 6.00 5.70
N GLN A 7 -14.84 4.93 6.21
CA GLN A 7 -13.59 5.02 6.97
C GLN A 7 -12.44 5.53 6.09
N LEU A 8 -12.27 4.96 4.89
CA LEU A 8 -11.23 5.40 3.96
C LEU A 8 -11.37 6.89 3.58
N ARG A 9 -12.60 7.35 3.35
CA ARG A 9 -12.89 8.78 3.10
C ARG A 9 -12.55 9.69 4.28
N ALA A 10 -12.58 9.18 5.51
CA ALA A 10 -12.23 9.95 6.70
C ALA A 10 -10.70 10.01 6.93
N MET A 11 -9.94 9.08 6.34
CA MET A 11 -8.48 8.99 6.49
C MET A 11 -7.75 9.96 5.55
N VAL A 12 -8.21 10.10 4.30
CA VAL A 12 -7.58 11.01 3.33
C VAL A 12 -8.30 12.37 3.32
N THR A 13 -7.55 13.44 3.60
CA THR A 13 -8.09 14.79 3.76
C THR A 13 -7.33 15.80 2.90
N PRO A 14 -7.97 16.91 2.46
CA PRO A 14 -7.27 17.99 1.78
C PRO A 14 -6.08 18.55 2.57
N GLN A 15 -6.19 18.60 3.90
CA GLN A 15 -5.06 19.02 4.75
C GLN A 15 -3.88 18.07 4.63
N GLY A 16 -4.12 16.75 4.68
CA GLY A 16 -3.05 15.76 4.50
C GLY A 16 -2.37 15.89 3.13
N VAL A 17 -3.14 16.14 2.07
CA VAL A 17 -2.59 16.40 0.73
C VAL A 17 -1.76 17.69 0.70
N SER A 18 -2.22 18.75 1.36
CA SER A 18 -1.48 20.00 1.46
C SER A 18 -0.18 19.85 2.25
N ASP A 19 -0.16 19.04 3.30
CA ASP A 19 1.03 18.81 4.13
C ASP A 19 2.09 17.97 3.39
N SER A 20 1.67 17.14 2.44
CA SER A 20 2.55 16.32 1.58
C SER A 20 3.12 17.07 0.38
N LEU A 21 2.69 18.30 0.12
CA LEU A 21 3.12 19.12 -1.02
C LEU A 21 3.74 20.43 -0.55
N GLU A 22 4.59 21.03 -1.39
CA GLU A 22 4.98 22.42 -1.19
C GLU A 22 3.75 23.32 -1.38
N GLU A 23 3.60 24.35 -0.53
CA GLU A 23 2.43 25.24 -0.50
C GLU A 23 2.13 25.85 -1.88
N GLN A 24 3.17 26.26 -2.63
CA GLN A 24 3.02 26.83 -3.97
C GLN A 24 2.48 25.82 -4.98
N ILE A 25 2.89 24.56 -4.89
CA ILE A 25 2.38 23.48 -5.75
C ILE A 25 0.91 23.24 -5.40
N TYR A 26 0.59 23.07 -4.12
CA TYR A 26 -0.80 22.87 -3.69
C TYR A 26 -1.74 23.99 -4.15
N GLN A 27 -1.33 25.25 -4.00
CA GLN A 27 -2.11 26.40 -4.47
C GLN A 27 -2.29 26.40 -6.00
N SER A 28 -1.25 26.01 -6.74
CA SER A 28 -1.30 25.92 -8.20
C SER A 28 -2.27 24.85 -8.67
N LEU A 29 -2.28 23.68 -8.03
CA LEU A 29 -3.14 22.56 -8.39
C LEU A 29 -4.61 22.78 -7.99
N THR A 30 -4.84 23.52 -6.92
CA THR A 30 -6.19 23.83 -6.45
C THR A 30 -6.78 25.07 -7.08
N TYR A 31 -5.98 25.91 -7.76
CA TYR A 31 -6.37 27.26 -8.20
C TYR A 31 -6.99 28.10 -7.07
N ASN A 32 -6.56 27.87 -5.82
CA ASN A 32 -7.16 28.42 -4.59
C ASN A 32 -8.62 28.00 -4.30
N ASP A 33 -9.11 26.93 -4.93
CA ASP A 33 -10.39 26.29 -4.63
C ASP A 33 -10.17 24.89 -4.03
N GLY A 34 -10.63 24.70 -2.79
CA GLY A 34 -10.55 23.43 -2.07
C GLY A 34 -11.43 22.31 -2.65
N ASN A 35 -12.35 22.62 -3.56
CA ASN A 35 -13.23 21.62 -4.18
C ASN A 35 -12.45 20.57 -4.99
N SER A 36 -11.38 20.98 -5.67
CA SER A 36 -10.53 20.07 -6.45
C SER A 36 -9.82 19.07 -5.54
N ALA A 37 -9.21 19.55 -4.45
CA ALA A 37 -8.58 18.68 -3.45
C ALA A 37 -9.60 17.74 -2.79
N GLN A 38 -10.80 18.23 -2.45
CA GLN A 38 -11.86 17.41 -1.89
C GLN A 38 -12.31 16.30 -2.86
N THR A 39 -12.41 16.62 -4.15
CA THR A 39 -12.79 15.66 -5.20
C THR A 39 -11.70 14.61 -5.36
N ALA A 40 -10.43 15.02 -5.43
CA ALA A 40 -9.29 14.12 -5.53
C ALA A 40 -9.21 13.15 -4.33
N CYS A 41 -9.39 13.63 -3.10
CA CYS A 41 -9.45 12.79 -1.90
C CYS A 41 -10.61 11.77 -1.97
N GLN A 42 -11.78 12.17 -2.49
CA GLN A 42 -12.91 11.25 -2.66
C GLN A 42 -12.64 10.18 -3.73
N SER A 43 -11.98 10.55 -4.84
CA SER A 43 -11.55 9.62 -5.88
C SER A 43 -10.53 8.62 -5.33
N ALA A 44 -9.50 9.10 -4.63
CA ALA A 44 -8.48 8.25 -4.02
C ALA A 44 -9.06 7.25 -3.01
N ALA A 45 -10.00 7.66 -2.16
CA ALA A 45 -10.69 6.75 -1.25
C ALA A 45 -11.51 5.67 -1.98
N ARG A 46 -12.17 6.03 -3.09
CA ARG A 46 -12.91 5.07 -3.93
C ARG A 46 -11.97 4.09 -4.64
N TRP A 47 -10.85 4.60 -5.15
CA TRP A 47 -9.79 3.78 -5.74
C TRP A 47 -9.27 2.76 -4.72
N CYS A 48 -8.89 3.21 -3.52
CA CYS A 48 -8.39 2.33 -2.47
C CYS A 48 -9.41 1.26 -2.10
N TYR A 49 -10.68 1.64 -1.88
CA TYR A 49 -11.76 0.69 -1.61
C TYR A 49 -11.92 -0.36 -2.73
N ALA A 50 -11.92 0.07 -3.98
CA ALA A 50 -12.01 -0.83 -5.14
C ALA A 50 -10.79 -1.75 -5.23
N TYR A 51 -9.58 -1.21 -5.01
CA TYR A 51 -8.32 -1.96 -5.06
C TYR A 51 -8.28 -3.06 -3.99
N LEU A 52 -8.61 -2.71 -2.75
CA LEU A 52 -8.73 -3.68 -1.65
C LEU A 52 -9.82 -4.72 -1.95
N GLY A 53 -10.94 -4.33 -2.56
CA GLY A 53 -12.00 -5.24 -2.98
C GLY A 53 -11.53 -6.26 -4.01
N GLN A 54 -10.81 -5.81 -5.04
CA GLN A 54 -10.24 -6.67 -6.07
C GLN A 54 -9.22 -7.67 -5.51
N LYS A 55 -8.53 -7.32 -4.43
CA LYS A 55 -7.56 -8.18 -3.74
C LYS A 55 -8.16 -8.97 -2.57
N ASN A 56 -9.48 -8.97 -2.39
CA ASN A 56 -10.18 -9.61 -1.27
C ASN A 56 -9.67 -9.18 0.11
N ALA A 57 -9.16 -7.95 0.24
CA ALA A 57 -8.53 -7.44 1.45
C ALA A 57 -9.47 -6.59 2.32
N LEU A 58 -10.69 -6.26 1.88
CA LEU A 58 -11.64 -5.42 2.63
C LEU A 58 -11.98 -5.96 4.03
N ALA A 59 -12.00 -7.28 4.20
CA ALA A 59 -12.30 -7.94 5.47
C ALA A 59 -11.06 -8.13 6.38
N ARG A 60 -9.87 -7.74 5.90
CA ARG A 60 -8.62 -7.84 6.67
C ARG A 60 -8.68 -6.92 7.89
N PHE A 61 -8.04 -7.34 8.97
CA PHE A 61 -7.78 -6.47 10.11
C PHE A 61 -6.52 -5.65 9.81
N TYR A 62 -6.68 -4.33 9.81
CA TYR A 62 -5.60 -3.37 9.66
C TYR A 62 -5.23 -2.85 11.06
N SER A 63 -3.94 -2.89 11.39
CA SER A 63 -3.38 -2.20 12.56
C SER A 63 -3.41 -0.67 12.37
N ASP A 64 -3.04 0.08 13.41
CA ASP A 64 -2.89 1.53 13.28
C ASP A 64 -1.78 1.87 12.27
N ASP A 65 -0.63 1.19 12.33
CA ASP A 65 0.46 1.33 11.35
C ASP A 65 -0.02 1.00 9.91
N ASP A 66 -0.82 -0.05 9.74
CA ASP A 66 -1.39 -0.40 8.44
C ASP A 66 -2.31 0.73 7.91
N ASN A 67 -3.06 1.37 8.81
CA ASN A 67 -3.93 2.49 8.46
C ASN A 67 -3.11 3.74 8.10
N GLU A 68 -1.95 3.96 8.72
CA GLU A 68 -1.02 5.02 8.30
C GLU A 68 -0.52 4.78 6.88
N VAL A 69 -0.09 3.55 6.56
CA VAL A 69 0.35 3.19 5.19
C VAL A 69 -0.80 3.30 4.18
N LEU A 70 -2.03 2.90 4.54
CA LEU A 70 -3.21 3.12 3.70
C LEU A 70 -3.48 4.61 3.47
N THR A 71 -3.34 5.42 4.52
CA THR A 71 -3.53 6.87 4.44
C THR A 71 -2.51 7.47 3.49
N GLU A 72 -1.23 7.13 3.65
CA GLU A 72 -0.15 7.60 2.79
C GLU A 72 -0.39 7.21 1.32
N ALA A 73 -0.75 5.95 1.06
CA ALA A 73 -1.05 5.52 -0.29
C ALA A 73 -2.23 6.27 -0.92
N MET A 74 -3.28 6.54 -0.13
CA MET A 74 -4.40 7.36 -0.58
C MET A 74 -4.01 8.82 -0.79
N THR A 75 -3.11 9.37 0.02
CA THR A 75 -2.58 10.74 -0.15
C THR A 75 -1.80 10.84 -1.46
N GLN A 76 -0.92 9.89 -1.75
CA GLN A 76 -0.19 9.86 -3.03
C GLN A 76 -1.15 9.74 -4.23
N MET A 77 -2.16 8.87 -4.15
CA MET A 77 -3.20 8.76 -5.19
C MET A 77 -4.04 10.05 -5.30
N ALA A 78 -4.31 10.73 -4.19
CA ALA A 78 -5.04 12.00 -4.22
C ALA A 78 -4.21 13.11 -4.87
N ILE A 79 -2.88 13.12 -4.70
CA ILE A 79 -1.99 14.05 -5.42
C ILE A 79 -2.05 13.75 -6.93
N TYR A 80 -1.99 12.49 -7.33
CA TYR A 80 -2.16 12.09 -8.74
C TYR A 80 -3.49 12.57 -9.33
N GLU A 81 -4.61 12.26 -8.65
CA GLU A 81 -5.96 12.67 -9.09
C GLU A 81 -6.11 14.21 -9.14
N LEU A 82 -5.46 14.92 -8.21
CA LEU A 82 -5.43 16.37 -8.23
C LEU A 82 -4.63 16.91 -9.42
N GLY A 83 -3.52 16.25 -9.77
CA GLY A 83 -2.77 16.47 -11.00
C GLY A 83 -3.64 16.33 -12.24
N GLU A 84 -4.35 15.22 -12.36
CA GLU A 84 -5.28 14.97 -13.48
C GLU A 84 -6.37 16.06 -13.60
N ILE A 85 -6.96 16.49 -12.47
CA ILE A 85 -7.96 17.56 -12.45
C ILE A 85 -7.37 18.90 -12.92
N SER A 86 -6.11 19.15 -12.61
CA SER A 86 -5.42 20.42 -12.88
C SER A 86 -4.53 20.40 -14.13
N GLU A 87 -4.55 19.29 -14.88
CA GLU A 87 -3.74 19.06 -16.09
C GLU A 87 -2.21 19.07 -15.82
N PHE A 88 -1.78 18.61 -14.64
CA PHE A 88 -0.39 18.38 -14.28
C PHE A 88 -0.06 16.88 -14.21
N ASP A 89 1.12 16.52 -14.70
CA ASP A 89 1.61 15.14 -14.69
C ASP A 89 2.25 14.78 -13.33
N PHE A 90 1.68 13.76 -12.69
CA PHE A 90 2.14 13.17 -11.43
C PHE A 90 2.02 11.63 -11.48
N ASP A 91 2.30 11.01 -12.63
CA ASP A 91 2.23 9.55 -12.79
C ASP A 91 3.11 8.79 -11.78
N ASP A 92 4.21 9.38 -11.34
CA ASP A 92 5.09 8.84 -10.29
C ASP A 92 4.35 8.63 -8.96
N ARG A 93 3.41 9.51 -8.61
CA ARG A 93 2.59 9.44 -7.39
C ARG A 93 1.61 8.27 -7.40
N LYS A 94 1.09 7.94 -8.59
CA LYS A 94 0.24 6.77 -8.77
C LYS A 94 1.02 5.47 -8.58
N ASP A 95 2.22 5.40 -9.16
CA ASP A 95 3.10 4.23 -9.02
C ASP A 95 3.51 4.03 -7.55
N GLU A 96 3.84 5.11 -6.84
CA GLU A 96 4.14 5.08 -5.41
C GLU A 96 2.93 4.60 -4.57
N ALA A 97 1.73 5.15 -4.83
CA ALA A 97 0.50 4.72 -4.16
C ALA A 97 0.22 3.21 -4.34
N ILE A 98 0.39 2.70 -5.56
CA ILE A 98 0.23 1.27 -5.87
C ILE A 98 1.30 0.44 -5.15
N ALA A 99 2.55 0.90 -5.14
CA ALA A 99 3.65 0.22 -4.46
C ALA A 99 3.40 0.11 -2.94
N LEU A 100 2.92 1.18 -2.30
CA LEU A 100 2.59 1.20 -0.88
C LEU A 100 1.49 0.21 -0.52
N ILE A 101 0.36 0.22 -1.25
CA ILE A 101 -0.73 -0.74 -0.99
C ILE A 101 -0.27 -2.17 -1.28
N ASN A 102 0.50 -2.39 -2.33
CA ASN A 102 1.02 -3.72 -2.63
C ASN A 102 1.96 -4.23 -1.53
N SER A 103 2.84 -3.38 -1.01
CA SER A 103 3.70 -3.69 0.14
C SER A 103 2.88 -4.07 1.36
N LEU A 104 1.86 -3.27 1.71
CA LEU A 104 0.93 -3.54 2.81
C LEU A 104 0.21 -4.89 2.67
N LEU A 105 -0.18 -5.22 1.44
CA LEU A 105 -0.88 -6.48 1.13
C LEU A 105 0.06 -7.67 0.96
N GLY A 106 1.39 -7.47 1.04
CA GLY A 106 2.38 -8.51 0.77
C GLY A 106 2.40 -8.97 -0.69
N LEU A 107 1.92 -8.13 -1.61
CA LEU A 107 1.90 -8.37 -3.04
C LEU A 107 3.23 -7.89 -3.62
N ASN A 108 4.23 -8.77 -3.69
CA ASN A 108 5.48 -8.45 -4.37
C ASN A 108 5.26 -8.42 -5.89
N ASN A 109 5.61 -7.30 -6.54
CA ASN A 109 5.90 -7.25 -7.98
C ASN A 109 7.29 -7.86 -8.28
N GLY A 110 7.58 -9.01 -7.68
CA GLY A 110 8.90 -9.64 -7.71
C GLY A 110 9.08 -10.49 -8.96
N ALA A 111 9.53 -9.88 -10.06
CA ALA A 111 10.31 -10.61 -11.05
C ALA A 111 11.76 -10.84 -10.58
N ASP A 112 12.29 -10.00 -9.68
CA ASP A 112 13.61 -10.21 -9.07
C ASP A 112 13.74 -9.38 -7.78
N SER A 113 13.63 -10.02 -6.62
CA SER A 113 14.36 -9.66 -5.38
C SER A 113 13.82 -10.46 -4.20
N GLY A 114 14.71 -11.27 -3.61
CA GLY A 114 14.42 -12.03 -2.41
C GLY A 114 14.22 -11.12 -1.19
N ALA A 115 12.97 -10.91 -0.81
CA ALA A 115 12.58 -10.59 0.54
C ALA A 115 11.35 -11.43 0.90
N GLN A 116 11.62 -12.54 1.60
CA GLN A 116 10.59 -13.38 2.21
C GLN A 116 9.94 -12.60 3.35
N TYR A 117 8.70 -12.15 3.16
CA TYR A 117 7.81 -11.93 4.30
C TYR A 117 7.19 -13.28 4.68
N THR A 118 7.79 -13.96 5.64
CA THR A 118 7.14 -15.05 6.37
C THR A 118 5.97 -14.48 7.15
N GLY A 119 4.75 -14.68 6.63
CA GLY A 119 3.53 -14.47 7.40
C GLY A 119 3.60 -15.30 8.68
N ALA A 120 3.67 -14.62 9.83
CA ALA A 120 3.53 -15.25 11.13
C ALA A 120 2.05 -15.56 11.40
N ALA A 121 1.44 -16.38 10.56
CA ALA A 121 0.30 -17.20 10.96
C ALA A 121 0.84 -18.60 11.27
N ILE A 122 1.60 -18.70 12.37
CA ILE A 122 1.95 -20.01 12.92
C ILE A 122 0.69 -20.54 13.62
N ALA A 123 -0.21 -21.13 12.84
CA ALA A 123 -1.06 -22.18 13.35
C ALA A 123 -0.14 -23.35 13.72
N ARG A 124 0.29 -23.41 14.99
CA ARG A 124 0.93 -24.61 15.54
C ARG A 124 -0.15 -25.70 15.64
N ASP A 125 -0.52 -26.27 14.51
CA ASP A 125 -1.10 -27.60 14.53
C ASP A 125 0.02 -28.61 14.79
N LYS A 126 -0.24 -29.53 15.71
CA LYS A 126 0.73 -30.51 16.19
C LYS A 126 0.99 -31.50 15.06
N GLU A 127 2.26 -31.88 14.91
CA GLU A 127 2.79 -32.84 13.92
C GLU A 127 3.02 -32.30 12.51
N SER A 128 4.16 -31.64 12.30
CA SER A 128 4.82 -31.75 10.99
C SER A 128 6.31 -32.05 11.19
N HIS A 129 6.68 -33.27 10.79
CA HIS A 129 8.05 -33.76 10.76
C HIS A 129 8.85 -32.98 9.72
N ILE A 130 9.72 -32.06 10.17
CA ILE A 130 10.78 -31.53 9.30
C ILE A 130 11.93 -32.53 9.34
N ILE A 131 12.04 -33.34 8.28
CA ILE A 131 13.22 -34.16 8.01
C ILE A 131 14.33 -33.21 7.57
N VAL A 132 15.29 -32.95 8.46
CA VAL A 132 16.56 -32.31 8.09
C VAL A 132 17.53 -33.43 7.68
N PRO A 133 18.01 -33.51 6.42
CA PRO A 133 19.11 -34.42 6.13
C PRO A 133 20.41 -33.77 6.62
N TYR A 134 20.75 -34.04 7.88
CA TYR A 134 22.11 -33.94 8.38
C TYR A 134 22.89 -35.14 7.85
N ARG A 135 23.86 -34.94 6.96
CA ARG A 135 24.94 -35.93 6.76
C ARG A 135 26.29 -35.27 6.45
N SER A 136 27.01 -35.14 7.55
CA SER A 136 28.46 -35.23 7.75
C SER A 136 29.31 -35.76 6.61
N ALA A 137 30.45 -35.08 6.44
CA ALA A 137 31.63 -35.54 5.74
C ALA A 137 32.07 -36.97 6.16
N SER A 138 32.47 -37.79 5.18
CA SER A 138 33.41 -38.88 5.41
C SER A 138 34.25 -39.16 4.16
N HIS A 139 35.56 -39.25 4.39
CA HIS A 139 36.60 -39.64 3.45
C HIS A 139 36.33 -40.98 2.75
N ARG A 140 36.70 -41.08 1.46
CA ARG A 140 37.38 -42.29 0.94
C ARG A 140 38.22 -42.00 -0.30
N ARG A 141 39.51 -42.28 -0.16
CA ARG A 141 40.55 -42.34 -1.20
C ARG A 141 40.14 -43.31 -2.31
N TYR A 142 40.49 -42.98 -3.56
CA TYR A 142 40.68 -43.98 -4.61
C TYR A 142 42.13 -43.94 -5.10
N ARG A 143 42.57 -45.14 -5.49
CA ARG A 143 43.93 -45.58 -5.84
C ARG A 143 44.57 -44.78 -6.96
#